data_AF-A0A7X3TQD9-F1
#
_entry.id   AF-A0A7X3TQD9-F1
#
_cell.length_a   1.000
_cell.length_b   1.000
_cell.length_c   1.000
_cell.angle_alpha   90.00
_cell.angle_beta   90.00
_cell.angle_gamma   90.00
#
_symmetry.space_group_name_H-M   'P 1'
#
loop_
_entity.id
_entity.type
_entity.pdbx_description
1 polymer ?
#
loop_
_entity_poly.entity_id
_entity_poly.type
_entity_poly.pdbx_seq_one_letter_code
_entity_poly.pdbx_strand_id
1 'polypeptide(L)'
;MEEVRQDAAETAGEEGTEEKNNRQDRAWFPYITKVQFERFLSRLETKIPDQIDRDYVRPIIRTPSMIHRFLRGIESMNLIDRDQKPTDLLLRIVPKETRKFAFADVVRDLYKDLLPEWQQNNGNMSDEAIVDYFRNRTGMGRDSANKMKMFFKYLVAEADFGDPSDAQEEAAVAEPAPQDEPPETPE
;
A
#
# COMPACT_ATOMS: atom_id res chain seq x y z
N MET A 1 -7.87 -0.69 39.89
CA MET A 1 -8.21 -1.67 38.83
C MET A 1 -7.57 -1.15 37.56
N GLU A 2 -6.39 -1.66 37.24
CA GLU A 2 -5.61 -1.27 36.07
C GLU A 2 -5.84 -2.34 35.01
N GLU A 3 -6.51 -1.99 33.90
CA GLU A 3 -6.80 -2.90 32.80
C GLU A 3 -5.54 -3.15 31.98
N VAL A 4 -5.01 -4.37 32.12
CA VAL A 4 -3.93 -4.92 31.32
C VAL A 4 -4.43 -5.14 29.90
N ARG A 5 -4.03 -4.28 28.96
CA ARG A 5 -4.18 -4.54 27.52
C ARG A 5 -3.25 -5.69 27.15
N GLN A 6 -3.84 -6.85 26.90
CA GLN A 6 -3.16 -8.03 26.37
C GLN A 6 -2.63 -7.74 24.96
N ASP A 7 -1.30 -7.62 24.86
CA ASP A 7 -0.55 -7.70 23.60
C ASP A 7 -0.56 -9.18 23.17
N ALA A 8 -1.41 -9.51 22.20
CA ALA A 8 -1.47 -10.85 21.62
C ALA A 8 -0.20 -11.11 20.81
N ALA A 9 0.75 -11.81 21.43
CA ALA A 9 1.87 -12.44 20.75
C ALA A 9 1.34 -13.54 19.82
N GLU A 10 1.12 -13.21 18.55
CA GLU A 10 0.85 -14.20 17.51
C GLU A 10 2.15 -14.96 17.17
N THR A 11 2.33 -16.11 17.79
CA THR A 11 3.23 -17.18 17.36
C THR A 11 2.86 -17.60 15.94
N ALA A 12 3.67 -17.22 14.96
CA ALA A 12 3.60 -17.78 13.62
C ALA A 12 4.03 -19.24 13.72
N GLY A 13 3.08 -20.16 13.54
CA GLY A 13 3.33 -21.60 13.54
C GLY A 13 4.39 -21.98 12.51
N GLU A 14 5.48 -22.57 13.00
CA GLU A 14 6.33 -23.48 12.24
C GLU A 14 5.61 -24.83 12.16
N GLU A 15 5.07 -25.18 11.01
CA GLU A 15 4.72 -26.58 10.68
C GLU A 15 5.13 -26.90 9.23
N GLY A 16 5.81 -28.03 9.06
CA GLY A 16 5.78 -28.81 7.82
C GLY A 16 6.92 -28.60 6.82
N THR A 17 8.01 -29.34 7.02
CA THR A 17 9.00 -29.67 5.99
C THR A 17 8.38 -30.65 5.01
N GLU A 18 7.93 -30.21 3.83
CA GLU A 18 7.77 -30.99 2.58
C GLU A 18 7.01 -30.14 1.54
N GLU A 19 7.73 -29.32 0.76
CA GLU A 19 7.31 -28.72 -0.56
C GLU A 19 8.34 -27.65 -0.98
N LYS A 20 9.61 -28.03 -1.13
CA LYS A 20 10.71 -27.07 -1.36
C LYS A 20 10.92 -26.65 -2.83
N ASN A 21 10.19 -27.20 -3.80
CA ASN A 21 10.44 -26.92 -5.23
C ASN A 21 9.34 -26.13 -5.99
N ASN A 22 8.24 -25.74 -5.35
CA ASN A 22 7.15 -24.99 -6.02
C ASN A 22 6.72 -23.70 -5.28
N ARG A 23 7.48 -23.27 -4.27
CA ARG A 23 7.18 -22.06 -3.47
C ARG A 23 7.80 -20.77 -4.02
N GLN A 24 8.70 -20.87 -4.99
CA GLN A 24 9.44 -19.70 -5.51
C GLN A 24 8.61 -18.81 -6.46
N ASP A 25 7.48 -19.30 -6.98
CA ASP A 25 6.60 -18.57 -7.92
C ASP A 25 5.29 -18.07 -7.28
N ARG A 26 5.14 -18.19 -5.96
CA ARG A 26 3.89 -17.75 -5.30
C ARG A 26 3.87 -16.21 -5.27
N ALA A 27 2.87 -15.63 -5.93
CA ALA A 27 2.64 -14.19 -5.95
C ALA A 27 2.61 -13.63 -4.51
N TRP A 28 3.42 -12.60 -4.26
CA TRP A 28 3.46 -11.93 -2.97
C TRP A 28 2.40 -10.83 -2.94
N PHE A 29 1.61 -10.79 -1.86
CA PHE A 29 0.63 -9.73 -1.64
C PHE A 29 0.95 -8.97 -0.36
N PRO A 30 0.67 -7.66 -0.29
CA PRO A 30 0.90 -6.86 0.88
C PRO A 30 0.16 -7.40 2.11
N TYR A 31 0.93 -7.77 3.12
CA TYR A 31 0.44 -8.10 4.45
C TYR A 31 0.65 -6.91 5.38
N ILE A 32 -0.09 -5.84 5.13
CA ILE A 32 0.09 -4.53 5.76
C ILE A 32 -1.27 -4.02 6.21
N THR A 33 -1.34 -3.33 7.35
CA THR A 33 -2.58 -2.66 7.78
C THR A 33 -2.67 -1.26 7.18
N LYS A 34 -3.90 -0.76 6.96
CA LYS A 34 -4.13 0.64 6.52
C LYS A 34 -3.33 1.64 7.35
N VAL A 35 -3.38 1.51 8.68
CA VAL A 35 -2.68 2.43 9.61
C VAL A 35 -1.17 2.42 9.41
N GLN A 36 -0.56 1.25 9.18
CA GLN A 36 0.87 1.15 8.93
C GLN A 36 1.25 1.81 7.61
N PHE A 37 0.44 1.58 6.57
CA PHE A 37 0.69 2.15 5.25
C PHE A 37 0.50 3.67 5.23
N GLU A 38 -0.56 4.20 5.84
CA GLU A 38 -0.77 5.65 5.97
C GLU A 38 0.37 6.33 6.73
N ARG A 39 0.84 5.75 7.85
CA ARG A 39 2.00 6.28 8.58
C ARG A 39 3.28 6.28 7.75
N PHE A 40 3.44 5.29 6.88
CA PHE A 40 4.55 5.24 5.93
C PHE A 40 4.46 6.35 4.88
N LEU A 41 3.27 6.56 4.30
CA LEU A 41 3.04 7.66 3.35
C LEU A 41 3.25 9.03 4.00
N SER A 42 2.69 9.27 5.20
CA SER A 42 2.89 10.53 5.93
C SER A 42 4.36 10.84 6.22
N ARG A 43 5.19 9.81 6.41
CA ARG A 43 6.63 10.00 6.61
C ARG A 43 7.33 10.44 5.31
N LEU A 44 6.90 9.89 4.18
CA LEU A 44 7.42 10.22 2.86
C LEU A 44 7.01 11.63 2.39
N GLU A 45 5.87 12.15 2.86
CA GLU A 45 5.43 13.53 2.58
C GLU A 45 6.46 14.58 3.04
N THR A 46 7.27 14.27 4.07
CA THR A 46 8.33 15.18 4.54
C THR A 46 9.60 15.06 3.69
N LYS A 47 10.05 13.84 3.43
CA LYS A 47 11.24 13.54 2.63
C LYS A 47 11.21 12.09 2.16
N ILE A 48 11.36 11.90 0.86
CA ILE A 48 11.57 10.57 0.26
C ILE A 48 13.08 10.26 0.34
N PRO A 49 13.51 9.20 1.05
CA PRO A 49 14.91 8.82 1.11
C PRO A 49 15.35 8.11 -0.17
N ASP A 50 16.65 8.11 -0.46
CA ASP A 50 17.22 7.36 -1.60
C ASP A 50 17.04 5.84 -1.46
N GLN A 51 16.90 5.35 -0.22
CA GLN A 51 16.66 3.94 0.10
C GLN A 51 15.64 3.81 1.23
N ILE A 52 14.70 2.88 1.06
CA ILE A 52 13.66 2.53 2.04
C ILE A 52 13.99 1.16 2.64
N ASP A 53 14.89 1.19 3.61
CA ASP A 53 15.41 0.01 4.27
C ASP A 53 14.70 -0.31 5.60
N ARG A 54 15.22 -1.31 6.30
CA ARG A 54 14.73 -1.73 7.62
C ARG A 54 14.72 -0.57 8.62
N ASP A 55 15.77 0.24 8.64
CA ASP A 55 15.92 1.31 9.64
C ASP A 55 14.95 2.46 9.37
N TYR A 56 14.65 2.73 8.10
CA TYR A 56 13.61 3.69 7.74
C TYR A 56 12.21 3.29 8.22
N VAL A 57 11.84 2.01 8.11
CA VAL A 57 10.49 1.52 8.46
C VAL A 57 10.32 1.12 9.93
N ARG A 58 11.42 0.94 10.66
CA ARG A 58 11.43 0.55 12.09
C ARG A 58 10.60 1.46 13.02
N PRO A 59 10.51 2.79 12.82
CA PRO A 59 9.63 3.64 13.63
C PRO A 59 8.14 3.33 13.45
N ILE A 60 7.76 2.70 12.33
CA ILE A 60 6.37 2.39 11.98
C ILE A 60 6.05 0.93 12.38
N ILE A 61 6.99 0.02 12.13
CA ILE A 61 6.84 -1.43 12.33
C ILE A 61 7.84 -1.92 13.37
N ARG A 62 7.33 -2.45 14.49
CA ARG A 62 8.16 -2.76 15.68
C ARG A 62 9.00 -4.02 15.55
N THR A 63 8.48 -5.08 14.93
CA THR A 63 9.13 -6.39 14.94
C THR A 63 9.91 -6.67 13.65
N PRO A 64 11.12 -7.25 13.72
CA PRO A 64 11.93 -7.55 12.53
C PRO A 64 11.19 -8.38 11.47
N SER A 65 10.42 -9.38 11.91
CA SER A 65 9.64 -10.24 11.02
C SER A 65 8.56 -9.45 10.25
N MET A 66 7.92 -8.48 10.90
CA MET A 66 6.93 -7.62 10.24
C MET A 66 7.59 -6.57 9.34
N ILE A 67 8.79 -6.08 9.68
CA ILE A 67 9.55 -5.19 8.80
C ILE A 67 9.85 -5.88 7.48
N HIS A 68 10.34 -7.12 7.51
CA HIS A 68 10.59 -7.88 6.27
C HIS A 68 9.30 -8.05 5.45
N ARG A 69 8.18 -8.42 6.08
CA ARG A 69 6.88 -8.56 5.39
C ARG A 69 6.38 -7.25 4.80
N PHE A 70 6.57 -6.15 5.52
CA PHE A 70 6.20 -4.81 5.07
C PHE A 70 7.01 -4.41 3.82
N LEU A 71 8.34 -4.54 3.88
CA LEU A 71 9.23 -4.23 2.75
C LEU A 71 8.89 -5.08 1.52
N ARG A 72 8.68 -6.39 1.70
CA ARG A 72 8.22 -7.27 0.61
C ARG A 72 6.84 -6.90 0.08
N GLY A 73 5.95 -6.40 0.94
CA GLY A 73 4.63 -5.91 0.53
C GLY A 73 4.73 -4.67 -0.36
N ILE A 74 5.52 -3.66 0.04
CA ILE A 74 5.68 -2.45 -0.77
C ILE A 74 6.51 -2.70 -2.04
N GLU A 75 7.45 -3.65 -2.02
CA GLU A 75 8.14 -4.14 -3.22
C GLU A 75 7.17 -4.83 -4.18
N SER A 76 6.26 -5.68 -3.68
CA SER A 76 5.25 -6.33 -4.52
C SER A 76 4.27 -5.36 -5.18
N MET A 77 4.07 -4.18 -4.58
CA MET A 77 3.30 -3.08 -5.17
C MET A 77 4.14 -2.22 -6.13
N ASN A 78 5.40 -2.60 -6.39
CA ASN A 78 6.35 -1.85 -7.19
C ASN A 78 6.58 -0.41 -6.68
N LEU A 79 6.49 -0.19 -5.36
CA LEU A 79 6.80 1.11 -4.76
C LEU A 79 8.30 1.28 -4.49
N ILE A 80 8.97 0.16 -4.29
CA ILE A 80 10.41 0.08 -4.21
C ILE A 80 10.90 -1.03 -5.13
N ASP A 81 12.12 -0.88 -5.63
CA ASP A 81 12.79 -1.94 -6.37
C ASP A 81 13.48 -2.96 -5.44
N ARG A 82 14.20 -3.90 -6.04
CA ARG A 82 14.95 -4.95 -5.32
C ARG A 82 16.12 -4.40 -4.49
N ASP A 83 16.63 -3.23 -4.86
CA ASP A 83 17.68 -2.49 -4.14
C ASP A 83 17.07 -1.54 -3.09
N GLN A 84 15.76 -1.62 -2.87
CA GLN A 84 14.99 -0.81 -1.92
C GLN A 84 14.95 0.68 -2.27
N LYS A 85 15.14 1.03 -3.54
CA LYS A 85 15.05 2.41 -4.01
C LYS A 85 13.61 2.76 -4.38
N PRO A 86 13.15 4.00 -4.10
CA PRO A 86 11.87 4.49 -4.59
C PRO A 86 11.70 4.32 -6.10
N THR A 87 10.53 3.87 -6.52
CA THR A 87 10.14 3.87 -7.94
C THR A 87 9.33 5.11 -8.29
N ASP A 88 9.12 5.38 -9.59
CA ASP A 88 8.22 6.43 -10.06
C ASP A 88 6.79 6.27 -9.52
N LEU A 89 6.36 5.04 -9.26
CA LEU A 89 5.04 4.77 -8.70
C LEU A 89 4.93 5.28 -7.26
N LEU A 90 5.98 5.13 -6.45
CA LEU A 90 5.99 5.72 -5.10
C LEU A 90 5.94 7.25 -5.15
N LEU A 91 6.68 7.86 -6.08
CA LEU A 91 6.68 9.32 -6.26
C LEU A 91 5.28 9.86 -6.60
N ARG A 92 4.44 9.07 -7.27
CA ARG A 92 3.03 9.43 -7.56
C ARG A 92 2.06 9.13 -6.41
N ILE A 93 2.39 8.21 -5.51
CA ILE A 93 1.53 7.88 -4.35
C ILE A 93 1.69 8.91 -3.22
N VAL A 94 2.88 9.48 -3.06
CA VAL A 94 3.15 10.41 -1.95
C VAL A 94 2.27 11.67 -2.02
N PRO A 95 2.18 12.40 -3.16
CA PRO A 95 1.27 13.54 -3.29
C PRO A 95 -0.19 13.09 -3.25
N LYS A 96 -1.02 13.77 -2.46
CA LYS A 96 -2.43 13.39 -2.26
C LYS A 96 -3.27 13.50 -3.54
N GLU A 97 -2.93 14.45 -4.41
CA GLU A 97 -3.65 14.72 -5.66
C GLU A 97 -3.53 13.56 -6.65
N THR A 98 -2.33 12.99 -6.78
CA THR A 98 -2.04 11.90 -7.73
C THR A 98 -2.22 10.50 -7.11
N ARG A 99 -2.33 10.42 -5.77
CA ARG A 99 -2.38 9.17 -5.01
C ARG A 99 -3.47 8.21 -5.49
N LYS A 100 -4.69 8.71 -5.69
CA LYS A 100 -5.85 7.89 -6.06
C LYS A 100 -5.65 7.18 -7.41
N PHE A 101 -5.02 7.81 -8.38
CA PHE A 101 -4.69 7.18 -9.68
C PHE A 101 -3.53 6.22 -9.57
N ALA A 102 -2.51 6.55 -8.77
CA ALA A 102 -1.39 5.66 -8.53
C ALA A 102 -1.83 4.38 -7.78
N PHE A 103 -2.81 4.47 -6.88
CA PHE A 103 -3.46 3.29 -6.30
C PHE A 103 -4.21 2.46 -7.33
N ALA A 104 -4.89 3.07 -8.30
CA ALA A 104 -5.52 2.32 -9.38
C ALA A 104 -4.48 1.53 -10.20
N ASP A 105 -3.31 2.11 -10.46
CA ASP A 105 -2.21 1.40 -11.15
C ASP A 105 -1.68 0.22 -10.32
N VAL A 106 -1.44 0.42 -9.02
CA VAL A 106 -1.08 -0.68 -8.10
C VAL A 106 -2.12 -1.78 -8.16
N VAL A 107 -3.41 -1.42 -8.12
CA VAL A 107 -4.49 -2.40 -8.09
C VAL A 107 -4.59 -3.18 -9.41
N ARG A 108 -4.46 -2.49 -10.56
CA ARG A 108 -4.48 -3.10 -11.89
C ARG A 108 -3.35 -4.10 -12.09
N ASP A 109 -2.14 -3.77 -11.64
CA ASP A 109 -0.97 -4.64 -11.83
C ASP A 109 -0.96 -5.81 -10.83
N LEU A 110 -1.06 -5.50 -9.54
CA LEU A 110 -0.90 -6.48 -8.47
C LEU A 110 -2.11 -7.43 -8.35
N TYR A 111 -3.32 -6.93 -8.60
CA TYR A 111 -4.56 -7.70 -8.47
C TYR A 111 -5.23 -7.98 -9.81
N LYS A 112 -4.48 -8.04 -10.92
CA LYS A 112 -5.00 -8.26 -12.28
C LYS A 112 -5.95 -9.44 -12.45
N ASP A 113 -5.79 -10.49 -11.64
CA ASP A 113 -6.65 -11.67 -11.69
C ASP A 113 -7.88 -11.55 -10.78
N LEU A 114 -7.80 -10.79 -9.68
CA LEU A 114 -8.91 -10.60 -8.73
C LEU A 114 -9.81 -9.41 -9.10
N LEU A 115 -9.23 -8.35 -9.65
CA LEU A 115 -9.92 -7.11 -9.97
C LEU A 115 -11.08 -7.32 -10.97
N PRO A 116 -10.93 -8.08 -12.07
CA PRO A 116 -12.03 -8.32 -13.01
C PRO A 116 -13.19 -9.06 -12.36
N GLU A 117 -12.90 -10.09 -11.54
CA GLU A 117 -13.93 -10.83 -10.80
C GLU A 117 -14.66 -9.94 -9.80
N TRP A 118 -13.93 -9.06 -9.11
CA TRP A 118 -14.52 -8.09 -8.19
C TRP A 118 -15.42 -7.08 -8.92
N GLN A 119 -14.97 -6.56 -10.06
CA GLN A 119 -15.73 -5.59 -10.89
C GLN A 119 -16.98 -6.21 -11.51
N GLN A 120 -16.90 -7.45 -12.02
CA GLN A 120 -18.05 -8.18 -12.58
C GLN A 120 -19.16 -8.40 -11.54
N ASN A 121 -18.78 -8.50 -10.26
CA ASN A 121 -19.72 -8.59 -9.16
C ASN A 121 -20.16 -7.23 -8.62
N ASN A 122 -19.92 -6.13 -9.34
CA ASN A 122 -20.19 -4.75 -8.89
C ASN A 122 -19.61 -4.45 -7.50
N GLY A 123 -18.45 -5.04 -7.19
CA GLY A 123 -17.79 -4.94 -5.89
C GLY A 123 -18.44 -5.71 -4.74
N ASN A 124 -19.46 -6.53 -5.02
CA ASN A 124 -20.21 -7.31 -4.04
C ASN A 124 -19.68 -8.75 -3.87
N MET A 125 -18.40 -8.98 -4.15
CA MET A 125 -17.75 -10.27 -3.93
C MET A 125 -17.66 -10.54 -2.41
N SER A 126 -17.98 -11.76 -1.99
CA SER A 126 -17.99 -12.10 -0.56
C SER A 126 -16.58 -12.02 0.04
N ASP A 127 -16.50 -11.59 1.31
CA ASP A 127 -15.23 -11.54 2.03
C ASP A 127 -14.54 -12.92 2.09
N GLU A 128 -15.31 -14.02 2.09
CA GLU A 128 -14.78 -15.38 2.04
C GLU A 128 -14.14 -15.71 0.69
N ALA A 129 -14.78 -15.34 -0.43
CA ALA A 129 -14.21 -15.58 -1.75
C ALA A 129 -12.87 -14.84 -1.95
N ILE A 130 -12.78 -13.59 -1.47
CA ILE A 130 -11.52 -12.83 -1.53
C ILE A 130 -10.45 -13.44 -0.61
N VAL A 131 -10.84 -13.91 0.58
CA VAL A 131 -9.92 -14.61 1.49
C VAL A 131 -9.41 -15.90 0.85
N ASP A 132 -10.29 -16.71 0.27
CA ASP A 132 -9.89 -17.97 -0.37
C ASP A 132 -9.02 -17.72 -1.61
N TYR A 133 -9.24 -16.64 -2.37
CA TYR A 133 -8.31 -16.20 -3.41
C TYR A 133 -6.88 -16.04 -2.87
N PHE A 134 -6.68 -15.28 -1.78
CA PHE A 134 -5.35 -15.09 -1.20
C PHE A 134 -4.78 -16.38 -0.62
N ARG A 135 -5.60 -17.22 0.02
CA ARG A 135 -5.15 -18.50 0.58
C ARG A 135 -4.66 -19.44 -0.52
N ASN A 136 -5.41 -19.57 -1.60
CA ASN A 136 -5.08 -20.47 -2.70
C ASN A 136 -3.78 -20.04 -3.40
N ARG A 137 -3.54 -18.72 -3.49
CA ARG A 137 -2.38 -18.21 -4.24
C ARG A 137 -1.10 -18.11 -3.42
N THR A 138 -1.22 -17.82 -2.12
CA THR A 138 -0.07 -17.65 -1.23
C THR A 138 0.23 -18.92 -0.42
N GLY A 139 -0.77 -19.77 -0.19
CA GLY A 139 -0.72 -20.87 0.77
C GLY A 139 -0.70 -20.43 2.23
N MET A 140 -1.01 -19.16 2.52
CA MET A 140 -1.04 -18.64 3.89
C MET A 140 -2.35 -18.97 4.61
N GLY A 141 -2.33 -18.92 5.95
CA GLY A 141 -3.50 -19.15 6.80
C GLY A 141 -4.59 -18.07 6.66
N ARG A 142 -5.77 -18.36 7.21
CA ARG A 142 -6.97 -17.50 7.08
C ARG A 142 -6.77 -16.10 7.66
N ASP A 143 -6.07 -15.94 8.79
CA ASP A 143 -5.74 -14.59 9.32
C ASP A 143 -4.92 -13.79 8.32
N SER A 144 -3.89 -14.43 7.74
CA SER A 144 -2.99 -13.77 6.82
C SER A 144 -3.71 -13.24 5.58
N ALA A 145 -4.54 -14.11 4.99
CA ALA A 145 -5.41 -13.77 3.88
C ALA A 145 -6.46 -12.72 4.23
N ASN A 146 -6.98 -12.72 5.46
CA ASN A 146 -7.93 -11.70 5.90
C ASN A 146 -7.29 -10.30 5.95
N LYS A 147 -6.04 -10.16 6.42
CA LYS A 147 -5.37 -8.86 6.39
C LYS A 147 -5.06 -8.42 4.94
N MET A 148 -4.67 -9.33 4.06
CA MET A 148 -4.51 -9.05 2.62
C MET A 148 -5.80 -8.56 1.98
N LYS A 149 -6.94 -9.22 2.26
CA LYS A 149 -8.28 -8.77 1.83
C LYS A 149 -8.58 -7.36 2.32
N MET A 150 -8.36 -7.08 3.62
CA MET A 150 -8.64 -5.76 4.17
C MET A 150 -7.82 -4.67 3.48
N PHE A 151 -6.56 -4.97 3.15
CA PHE A 151 -5.70 -4.05 2.43
C PHE A 151 -6.12 -3.86 0.96
N PHE A 152 -6.49 -4.94 0.26
CA PHE A 152 -7.06 -4.88 -1.08
C PHE A 152 -8.32 -4.01 -1.13
N LYS A 153 -9.29 -4.25 -0.23
CA LYS A 153 -10.52 -3.45 -0.14
C LYS A 153 -10.22 -1.97 0.13
N TYR A 154 -9.21 -1.69 0.95
CA TYR A 154 -8.75 -0.31 1.18
C TYR A 154 -8.19 0.31 -0.10
N LEU A 155 -7.28 -0.35 -0.81
CA LEU A 155 -6.70 0.19 -2.04
C LEU A 155 -7.78 0.45 -3.09
N VAL A 156 -8.71 -0.48 -3.29
CA VAL A 156 -9.82 -0.32 -4.25
C VAL A 156 -10.75 0.83 -3.86
N ALA A 157 -11.01 1.03 -2.56
CA ALA A 157 -11.89 2.11 -2.09
C ALA A 157 -11.27 3.51 -2.26
N GLU A 158 -9.95 3.63 -2.20
CA GLU A 158 -9.23 4.89 -2.39
C GLU A 158 -8.78 5.11 -3.84
N ALA A 159 -8.82 4.06 -4.66
CA ALA A 159 -8.38 4.12 -6.05
C ALA A 159 -9.41 4.82 -6.93
N ASP A 160 -8.91 5.70 -7.79
CA ASP A 160 -9.68 6.32 -8.86
C ASP A 160 -9.24 5.68 -10.18
N PHE A 161 -10.13 4.87 -10.76
CA PHE A 161 -9.86 4.17 -12.03
C PHE A 161 -10.15 5.04 -13.25
N GLY A 162 -10.48 6.33 -13.06
CA GLY A 162 -10.54 7.33 -14.12
C GLY A 162 -9.17 7.61 -14.75
N ASP A 163 -9.15 8.51 -15.73
CA ASP A 163 -7.92 8.85 -16.44
C ASP A 163 -7.10 9.87 -15.62
N PRO A 164 -5.79 9.64 -15.40
CA PRO A 164 -4.94 10.55 -14.63
C PRO A 164 -4.72 11.91 -15.30
N SER A 165 -5.04 12.05 -16.59
CA SER A 165 -4.95 13.33 -17.30
C SER A 165 -5.86 14.40 -16.69
N ASP A 166 -7.01 14.00 -16.15
CA ASP A 166 -8.00 14.89 -15.53
C ASP A 166 -7.46 15.57 -14.25
N ALA A 167 -6.60 14.86 -13.50
CA ALA A 167 -6.02 15.39 -12.26
C ALA A 167 -4.76 16.24 -12.45
N GLN A 168 -4.03 16.08 -13.55
CA GLN A 168 -2.96 17.00 -13.91
C GLN A 168 -3.51 18.37 -14.33
N GLU A 169 -4.69 18.40 -14.96
CA GLU A 169 -5.42 19.65 -15.22
C GLU A 169 -5.96 20.28 -13.92
N GLU A 170 -6.54 19.52 -12.98
CA GLU A 170 -7.01 20.10 -11.70
C GLU A 170 -5.88 20.70 -10.83
N ALA A 171 -4.70 20.05 -10.77
CA ALA A 171 -3.56 20.55 -9.99
C ALA A 171 -2.90 21.79 -10.62
N ALA A 172 -2.87 21.88 -11.95
CA ALA A 172 -2.31 23.03 -12.67
C ALA A 172 -3.15 24.31 -12.54
N VAL A 173 -4.43 24.19 -12.17
CA VAL A 173 -5.34 25.34 -11.98
C VAL A 173 -5.25 25.91 -10.55
N ALA A 174 -4.59 25.21 -9.62
CA ALA A 174 -4.47 25.59 -8.21
C ALA A 174 -3.19 26.37 -7.86
N GLU A 175 -2.48 26.94 -8.85
CA GLU A 175 -1.33 27.81 -8.60
C GLU A 175 -1.82 29.21 -8.14
N PRO A 176 -1.30 29.77 -7.02
CA PRO A 176 -1.85 30.97 -6.41
C PRO A 176 -1.59 32.21 -7.27
N ALA A 177 -2.63 33.04 -7.42
CA ALA A 177 -2.55 34.35 -8.06
C ALA A 177 -1.36 35.16 -7.50
N PRO A 178 -0.55 35.81 -8.34
CA PRO A 178 0.55 36.65 -7.88
C PRO A 178 -0.02 37.79 -7.02
N GLN A 179 0.58 37.96 -5.84
CA GLN A 179 0.27 39.04 -4.91
C GLN A 179 0.72 40.37 -5.54
N ASP A 180 -0.25 41.22 -5.87
CA ASP A 180 -0.06 42.61 -6.27
C ASP A 180 0.70 43.36 -5.16
N GLU A 181 1.90 43.85 -5.49
CA GLU A 181 2.72 44.72 -4.65
C GLU A 181 1.99 46.02 -4.31
N PRO A 182 2.14 46.58 -3.10
CA PRO A 182 1.45 47.82 -2.72
C PRO A 182 2.06 49.02 -3.47
N PRO A 183 1.26 49.98 -3.96
CA PRO A 183 1.79 51.14 -4.65
C PRO A 183 2.49 52.10 -3.66
N GLU A 184 3.72 52.48 -4.00
CA GLU A 184 4.46 53.58 -3.39
C GLU A 184 3.65 54.89 -3.44
N THR A 185 3.51 55.54 -2.28
CA THR A 185 3.01 56.91 -2.14
C THR A 185 4.05 57.89 -2.67
N PRO A 186 3.72 58.81 -3.60
CA PRO A 186 4.57 59.97 -3.85
C PRO A 186 4.21 61.12 -2.88
N GLU A 187 5.26 61.78 -2.36
CA GLU A 187 5.23 63.11 -1.70
C GLU A 187 4.70 64.21 -2.62
#